data_AF-A0A1I3HQX2-F1
#
_entry.id   AF-A0A1I3HQX2-F1
#
_cell.length_a   1.000
_cell.length_b   1.000
_cell.length_c   1.000
_cell.angle_alpha   90.00
_cell.angle_beta   90.00
_cell.angle_gamma   90.00
#
_symmetry.space_group_name_H-M   'P 1'
#
loop_
_entity.id
_entity.type
_entity.pdbx_description
1 polymer ?
#
loop_
_entity_poly.entity_id
_entity_poly.type
_entity_poly.pdbx_seq_one_letter_code
_entity_poly.pdbx_strand_id
1 'polypeptide(L)'
;MRRFLFVTTAIGLAALPARAEERSLWDLLSPDRILEGVLQNAVMALRTQVDMTYETIDVSVRTGDFSIDGIRIDIPEDVAGVQGCTMTIRSLDLLDLDPFAVDTFGGTIALRDLDLPGSCLGRDALPIIGFLPDGRLQVSDVTLDFVYDIPTSGLTVQSRGTMPDMIAFDLGVDFDYIWGRQSGLSQALSARLSGASVTIENLGAWEVAAPLLPPPFTDPDQAAAAIQQSIGQILTDQAPNGVLPKASKTFVADLAEGWAAFVTDPKRLVIESGFPADQPRVVDGQVVAAIEESPVALIELLEPRVGFDRASERAVLPVELVARARDNADDLSPEERRMVGLALLVGDRAPRNTALATTLLTPIAETGDGEVALALAEALRDRDPEAAYAQALAAGSSGVAGVRSLLNSLEADLPFATVLRLQGAAAEPGASDLRASASEMRARAEAHLRGVGASRSLRSALIYATIASAKGDRAAGDLLAAIDRAVPADGADIWVPVAADAAEIAMDAWLEQGQ
;
A
#
# COMPACT_ATOMS: atom_id res chain seq x y z
N MET A 1 -7.14 0.23 54.48
CA MET A 1 -8.13 1.08 55.17
C MET A 1 -7.56 2.48 55.36
N ARG A 2 -7.92 3.44 54.50
CA ARG A 2 -7.65 4.87 54.69
C ARG A 2 -8.77 5.68 54.03
N ARG A 3 -9.15 6.77 54.70
CA ARG A 3 -10.48 7.38 54.73
C ARG A 3 -10.80 8.17 53.46
N PHE A 4 -12.01 7.96 52.92
CA PHE A 4 -12.68 8.84 51.98
C PHE A 4 -13.04 10.16 52.67
N LEU A 5 -12.65 11.28 52.07
CA LEU A 5 -13.14 12.62 52.39
C LEU A 5 -14.00 13.08 51.23
N PHE A 6 -15.32 13.05 51.45
CA PHE A 6 -16.30 13.70 50.59
C PHE A 6 -16.14 15.22 50.75
N VAL A 7 -15.80 15.91 49.66
CA VAL A 7 -15.96 17.36 49.55
C VAL A 7 -17.17 17.60 48.66
N THR A 8 -18.27 17.93 49.32
CA THR A 8 -19.49 18.52 48.73
C THR A 8 -19.20 19.95 48.30
N THR A 9 -19.17 20.20 47.00
CA THR A 9 -19.23 21.56 46.43
C THR A 9 -20.59 21.72 45.76
N ALA A 10 -21.45 22.52 46.37
CA ALA A 10 -22.64 23.08 45.76
C ALA A 10 -22.37 24.54 45.38
N ILE A 11 -23.19 25.05 44.46
CA ILE A 11 -23.32 26.45 43.97
C ILE A 11 -22.51 26.71 42.67
N GLY A 12 -23.08 27.17 41.56
CA GLY A 12 -24.40 27.76 41.37
C GLY A 12 -24.89 27.70 39.92
N LEU A 13 -26.22 27.53 39.80
CA LEU A 13 -26.98 27.72 38.58
C LEU A 13 -27.00 29.21 38.22
N ALA A 14 -26.06 29.63 37.38
CA ALA A 14 -26.25 30.80 36.53
C ALA A 14 -26.99 30.33 35.28
N ALA A 15 -28.22 30.80 35.09
CA ALA A 15 -28.98 30.62 33.87
C ALA A 15 -28.27 31.38 32.73
N LEU A 16 -27.40 30.68 32.01
CA LEU A 16 -26.92 31.12 30.70
C LEU A 16 -28.05 30.94 29.69
N PRO A 17 -28.21 31.84 28.70
CA PRO A 17 -29.16 31.63 27.62
C PRO A 17 -28.66 30.43 26.83
N ALA A 18 -29.32 29.28 27.02
CA ALA A 18 -29.18 28.13 26.15
C ALA A 18 -29.74 28.52 24.78
N ARG A 19 -28.91 29.12 23.93
CA ARG A 19 -29.05 28.91 22.49
C ARG A 19 -28.60 27.48 22.26
N ALA A 20 -29.56 26.56 22.37
CA ALA A 20 -29.42 25.25 21.77
C ALA A 20 -29.39 25.50 20.26
N GLU A 21 -28.19 25.60 19.68
CA GLU A 21 -28.01 25.22 18.29
C GLU A 21 -28.56 23.80 18.17
N GLU A 22 -29.55 23.61 17.29
CA GLU A 22 -30.00 22.29 16.89
C GLU A 22 -28.83 21.57 16.23
N ARG A 23 -27.99 20.93 17.05
CA ARG A 23 -26.98 19.99 16.57
C ARG A 23 -27.72 18.85 15.92
N SER A 24 -27.52 18.68 14.62
CA SER A 24 -28.19 17.62 13.88
C SER A 24 -27.58 16.27 14.27
N LEU A 25 -28.36 15.18 14.18
CA LEU A 25 -27.82 13.81 14.33
C LEU A 25 -26.71 13.53 13.29
N TRP A 26 -26.67 14.29 12.19
CA TRP A 26 -25.60 14.23 11.19
C TRP A 26 -24.30 14.88 11.69
N ASP A 27 -24.36 15.87 12.58
CA ASP A 27 -23.16 16.45 13.24
C ASP A 27 -22.54 15.52 14.29
N LEU A 28 -23.22 14.42 14.65
CA LEU A 28 -22.70 13.33 15.49
C LEU A 28 -22.09 12.19 14.68
N LEU A 29 -22.37 12.13 13.38
CA LEU A 29 -21.89 11.12 12.44
C LEU A 29 -20.92 11.69 11.40
N SER A 30 -20.48 12.95 11.56
CA SER A 30 -19.46 13.51 10.69
C SER A 30 -18.15 12.71 10.86
N PRO A 31 -17.45 12.38 9.76
CA PRO A 31 -16.14 11.73 9.79
C PRO A 31 -15.19 12.36 10.81
N ASP A 32 -15.22 13.69 10.90
CA ASP A 32 -14.45 14.52 11.81
C ASP A 32 -14.61 14.10 13.27
N ARG A 33 -15.86 13.91 13.72
CA ARG A 33 -16.12 13.53 15.11
C ARG A 33 -15.80 12.08 15.41
N ILE A 34 -15.90 11.21 14.42
CA ILE A 34 -15.52 9.81 14.57
C ILE A 34 -14.01 9.71 14.72
N LEU A 35 -13.24 10.39 13.85
CA LEU A 35 -11.78 10.44 13.92
C LEU A 35 -11.29 11.10 15.22
N GLU A 36 -11.83 12.27 15.57
CA GLU A 36 -11.54 12.92 16.86
C GLU A 36 -11.87 12.01 18.05
N GLY A 37 -13.01 11.30 17.99
CA GLY A 37 -13.45 10.38 19.04
C GLY A 37 -12.54 9.16 19.17
N VAL A 38 -12.17 8.52 18.07
CA VAL A 38 -11.21 7.40 18.05
C VAL A 38 -9.88 7.85 18.63
N LEU A 39 -9.42 9.05 18.25
CA LEU A 39 -8.17 9.59 18.73
C LEU A 39 -8.18 9.89 20.23
N GLN A 40 -9.22 10.56 20.72
CA GLN A 40 -9.36 10.83 22.15
C GLN A 40 -9.36 9.54 22.95
N ASN A 41 -10.04 8.49 22.45
CA ASN A 41 -10.00 7.17 23.06
C ASN A 41 -8.60 6.53 23.00
N ALA A 42 -7.88 6.64 21.89
CA ALA A 42 -6.53 6.11 21.73
C ALA A 42 -5.54 6.81 22.69
N VAL A 43 -5.57 8.14 22.75
CA VAL A 43 -4.75 8.94 23.68
C VAL A 43 -5.10 8.63 25.14
N MET A 44 -6.39 8.49 25.47
CA MET A 44 -6.82 8.07 26.80
C MET A 44 -6.33 6.66 27.14
N ALA A 45 -6.42 5.72 26.21
CA ALA A 45 -5.95 4.36 26.38
C ALA A 45 -4.43 4.32 26.58
N LEU A 46 -3.66 5.06 25.77
CA LEU A 46 -2.20 5.23 25.93
C LEU A 46 -1.85 5.76 27.32
N ARG A 47 -2.58 6.77 27.81
CA ARG A 47 -2.41 7.33 29.17
C ARG A 47 -2.74 6.36 30.30
N THR A 48 -3.38 5.23 30.03
CA THR A 48 -3.53 4.16 31.04
C THR A 48 -2.28 3.31 31.20
N GLN A 49 -1.37 3.33 30.21
CA GLN A 49 -0.17 2.50 30.16
C GLN A 49 1.10 3.31 30.47
N VAL A 50 1.16 4.57 30.04
CA VAL A 50 2.32 5.45 30.20
C VAL A 50 1.93 6.84 30.67
N ASP A 51 2.83 7.53 31.37
CA ASP A 51 2.66 8.94 31.69
C ASP A 51 3.03 9.77 30.44
N MET A 52 2.02 10.31 29.75
CA MET A 52 2.19 10.98 28.46
C MET A 52 1.57 12.37 28.46
N THR A 53 2.40 13.35 28.10
CA THR A 53 2.01 14.75 27.83
C THR A 53 2.26 15.10 26.36
N TYR A 54 1.53 16.09 25.85
CA TYR A 54 1.66 16.66 24.51
C TYR A 54 1.29 18.14 24.57
N GLU A 55 1.75 18.93 23.60
CA GLU A 55 1.47 20.37 23.52
C GLU A 55 0.21 20.64 22.71
N THR A 56 0.16 20.11 21.49
CA THR A 56 -0.95 20.33 20.54
C THR A 56 -1.32 19.05 19.82
N ILE A 57 -2.58 19.00 19.39
CA ILE A 57 -3.12 17.97 18.49
C ILE A 57 -3.86 18.72 17.38
N ASP A 58 -3.55 18.39 16.12
CA ASP A 58 -4.22 18.92 14.94
C ASP A 58 -4.82 17.78 14.10
N VAL A 59 -5.98 18.03 13.50
CA VAL A 59 -6.72 17.05 12.69
C VAL A 59 -7.26 17.75 11.44
N SER A 60 -6.87 17.30 10.26
CA SER A 60 -7.37 17.79 8.97
C SER A 60 -8.06 16.67 8.21
N VAL A 61 -9.40 16.62 8.29
CA VAL A 61 -10.18 15.60 7.58
C VAL A 61 -10.11 15.74 6.07
N ARG A 62 -9.90 16.96 5.56
CA ARG A 62 -9.80 17.20 4.12
C ARG A 62 -8.61 16.47 3.50
N THR A 63 -7.50 16.42 4.23
CA THR A 63 -6.25 15.80 3.76
C THR A 63 -6.03 14.43 4.38
N GLY A 64 -6.85 14.02 5.36
CA GLY A 64 -6.63 12.79 6.11
C GLY A 64 -5.44 12.88 7.06
N ASP A 65 -4.95 14.09 7.33
CA ASP A 65 -3.76 14.33 8.14
C ASP A 65 -4.11 14.48 9.61
N PHE A 66 -3.21 13.97 10.44
CA PHE A 66 -3.28 14.02 11.87
C PHE A 66 -1.89 14.32 12.43
N SER A 67 -1.76 15.23 13.37
CA SER A 67 -0.47 15.50 14.03
C SER A 67 -0.59 15.70 15.54
N ILE A 68 0.43 15.26 16.27
CA ILE A 68 0.63 15.52 17.70
C ILE A 68 2.02 16.12 17.88
N ASP A 69 2.10 17.28 18.51
CA ASP A 69 3.39 17.94 18.79
C ASP A 69 3.74 17.93 20.28
N GLY A 70 5.04 18.01 20.54
CA GLY A 70 5.62 18.14 21.89
C GLY A 70 5.33 16.93 22.77
N ILE A 71 5.38 15.72 22.21
CA ILE A 71 5.10 14.49 22.95
C ILE A 71 6.25 14.23 23.93
N ARG A 72 5.89 14.04 25.20
CA ARG A 72 6.79 13.55 26.23
C ARG A 72 6.16 12.34 26.91
N ILE A 73 6.89 11.23 26.92
CA ILE A 73 6.49 9.97 27.52
C ILE A 73 7.47 9.63 28.64
N ASP A 74 6.97 9.57 29.86
CA ASP A 74 7.68 9.09 31.03
C ASP A 74 7.26 7.63 31.29
N ILE A 75 8.16 6.69 31.00
CA ILE A 75 7.91 5.26 31.18
C ILE A 75 8.16 4.88 32.64
N PRO A 76 7.16 4.31 33.35
CA PRO A 76 7.32 3.88 34.73
C PRO A 76 8.46 2.87 34.93
N GLU A 77 9.13 2.92 36.09
CA GLU A 77 10.27 2.04 36.41
C GLU A 77 9.89 0.55 36.39
N ASP A 78 8.67 0.21 36.78
CA ASP A 78 8.14 -1.16 36.76
C ASP A 78 7.94 -1.71 35.34
N VAL A 79 7.83 -0.83 34.34
CA VAL A 79 7.73 -1.19 32.92
C VAL A 79 9.10 -1.16 32.26
N ALA A 80 9.89 -0.09 32.45
CA ALA A 80 11.19 0.08 31.81
C ALA A 80 12.31 -0.75 32.46
N GLY A 81 12.13 -1.19 33.71
CA GLY A 81 13.17 -1.85 34.50
C GLY A 81 14.35 -0.93 34.88
N VAL A 82 14.22 0.37 34.63
CA VAL A 82 15.22 1.42 34.92
C VAL A 82 14.52 2.71 35.36
N GLN A 83 15.18 3.50 36.22
CA GLN A 83 14.67 4.81 36.63
C GLN A 83 14.90 5.88 35.55
N GLY A 84 13.92 6.77 35.40
CA GLY A 84 14.07 8.00 34.61
C GLY A 84 14.05 7.79 33.09
N CYS A 85 13.32 6.78 32.59
CA CYS A 85 13.14 6.61 31.16
C CYS A 85 12.12 7.62 30.61
N THR A 86 12.63 8.80 30.23
CA THR A 86 11.87 9.84 29.55
C THR A 86 12.22 9.84 28.07
N MET A 87 11.21 9.68 27.21
CA MET A 87 11.30 9.87 25.77
C MET A 87 10.61 11.16 25.35
N THR A 88 11.20 11.88 24.40
CA THR A 88 10.57 13.05 23.76
C THR A 88 10.49 12.86 22.26
N ILE A 89 9.39 13.26 21.66
CA ILE A 89 9.17 13.28 20.21
C ILE A 89 8.62 14.66 19.87
N ARG A 90 9.27 15.39 18.96
CA ARG A 90 8.79 16.73 18.59
C ARG A 90 7.44 16.66 17.89
N SER A 91 7.30 15.79 16.89
CA SER A 91 6.02 15.61 16.19
C SER A 91 5.81 14.15 15.79
N LEU A 92 4.56 13.70 15.90
CA LEU A 92 4.05 12.46 15.33
C LEU A 92 2.95 12.82 14.34
N ASP A 93 3.17 12.53 13.07
CA ASP A 93 2.23 12.80 11.98
C ASP A 93 1.68 11.46 11.45
N LEU A 94 0.36 11.35 11.26
CA LEU A 94 -0.27 10.32 10.43
C LEU A 94 -0.82 11.04 9.19
N LEU A 95 -0.31 10.70 8.02
CA LEU A 95 -0.61 11.36 6.76
C LEU A 95 -1.31 10.39 5.81
N ASP A 96 -2.12 10.95 4.90
CA ASP A 96 -2.75 10.21 3.80
C ASP A 96 -3.60 9.00 4.26
N LEU A 97 -4.18 9.06 5.46
CA LEU A 97 -5.13 8.05 5.92
C LEU A 97 -6.49 8.31 5.27
N ASP A 98 -6.88 7.46 4.32
CA ASP A 98 -8.25 7.40 3.82
C ASP A 98 -9.04 6.27 4.52
N PRO A 99 -9.80 6.56 5.60
CA PRO A 99 -10.59 5.55 6.29
C PRO A 99 -11.80 5.06 5.48
N PHE A 100 -12.09 5.67 4.32
CA PHE A 100 -13.21 5.32 3.46
C PHE A 100 -12.78 4.56 2.20
N ALA A 101 -11.49 4.43 1.94
CA ALA A 101 -10.99 3.57 0.89
C ALA A 101 -11.39 2.10 1.17
N VAL A 102 -12.09 1.50 0.20
CA VAL A 102 -12.68 0.15 0.33
C VAL A 102 -11.85 -0.94 -0.37
N ASP A 103 -10.90 -0.52 -1.19
CA ASP A 103 -9.99 -1.36 -1.97
C ASP A 103 -8.57 -1.36 -1.40
N THR A 104 -8.13 -0.24 -0.86
CA THR A 104 -6.80 -0.07 -0.26
C THR A 104 -6.90 0.58 1.11
N PHE A 105 -6.00 0.19 2.01
CA PHE A 105 -5.83 0.85 3.30
C PHE A 105 -4.35 1.17 3.45
N GLY A 106 -4.00 2.45 3.37
CA GLY A 106 -2.63 2.90 3.47
C GLY A 106 -2.50 4.22 4.20
N GLY A 107 -1.26 4.59 4.48
CA GLY A 107 -0.92 5.87 5.08
C GLY A 107 0.56 5.92 5.46
N THR A 108 0.97 7.09 5.93
CA THR A 108 2.33 7.35 6.40
C THR A 108 2.31 7.71 7.87
N ILE A 109 3.13 7.06 8.67
CA ILE A 109 3.40 7.43 10.07
C ILE A 109 4.78 8.09 10.10
N ALA A 110 4.84 9.38 10.42
CA ALA A 110 6.11 10.11 10.54
C ALA A 110 6.37 10.52 11.99
N LEU A 111 7.53 10.14 12.53
CA LEU A 111 8.04 10.61 13.82
C LEU A 111 9.20 11.55 13.54
N ARG A 112 9.24 12.70 14.21
CA ARG A 112 10.32 13.68 14.07
C ARG A 112 10.95 14.04 15.40
N ASP A 113 12.26 14.17 15.38
CA ASP A 113 13.13 14.48 16.52
C ASP A 113 12.79 13.63 17.74
N LEU A 114 12.91 12.30 17.56
CA LEU A 114 12.86 11.34 18.64
C LEU A 114 14.17 11.42 19.43
N ASP A 115 14.07 11.65 20.73
CA ASP A 115 15.19 11.61 21.66
C ASP A 115 14.87 10.66 22.82
N LEU A 116 15.68 9.61 22.94
CA LEU A 116 15.50 8.53 23.90
C LEU A 116 16.84 8.24 24.60
N PRO A 117 16.91 8.33 25.95
CA PRO A 117 18.09 7.87 26.68
C PRO A 117 18.38 6.39 26.37
N GLY A 118 19.64 6.03 26.13
CA GLY A 118 20.02 4.64 25.83
C GLY A 118 19.62 3.66 26.94
N SER A 119 19.51 4.11 28.19
CA SER A 119 19.00 3.31 29.31
C SER A 119 17.60 2.75 29.08
N CYS A 120 16.78 3.39 28.23
CA CYS A 120 15.45 2.94 27.87
C CYS A 120 15.43 1.72 26.92
N LEU A 121 16.53 1.42 26.24
CA LEU A 121 16.60 0.35 25.23
C LEU A 121 16.69 -1.07 25.83
N GLY A 122 16.65 -1.19 27.15
CA GLY A 122 16.73 -2.47 27.85
C GLY A 122 18.15 -3.04 27.90
N ARG A 123 18.29 -4.23 28.48
CA ARG A 123 19.61 -4.86 28.72
C ARG A 123 20.23 -5.43 27.45
N ASP A 124 19.41 -5.85 26.49
CA ASP A 124 19.90 -6.46 25.25
C ASP A 124 20.55 -5.44 24.32
N ALA A 125 20.22 -4.15 24.51
CA ALA A 125 20.84 -3.04 23.79
C ALA A 125 22.15 -2.54 24.42
N LEU A 126 22.60 -3.08 25.56
CA LEU A 126 23.84 -2.66 26.24
C LEU A 126 25.06 -2.58 25.30
N PRO A 127 25.28 -3.53 24.36
CA PRO A 127 26.38 -3.42 23.41
C PRO A 127 26.25 -2.21 22.49
N ILE A 128 25.03 -1.82 22.12
CA ILE A 128 24.74 -0.75 21.16
C ILE A 128 24.76 0.63 21.84
N ILE A 129 24.35 0.72 23.11
CA ILE A 129 24.34 1.99 23.88
C ILE A 129 25.73 2.63 23.91
N GLY A 130 26.81 1.83 23.96
CA GLY A 130 28.19 2.33 23.93
C GLY A 130 28.59 3.05 22.64
N PHE A 131 27.84 2.85 21.55
CA PHE A 131 28.05 3.50 20.26
C PHE A 131 27.14 4.73 20.05
N LEU A 132 26.20 4.98 20.96
CA LEU A 132 25.28 6.11 20.85
C LEU A 132 25.96 7.42 21.28
N PRO A 133 25.87 8.50 20.49
CA PRO A 133 26.32 9.83 20.90
C PRO A 133 25.66 10.22 22.23
N ASP A 134 26.47 10.64 23.20
CA ASP A 134 26.04 11.00 24.55
C ASP A 134 25.22 9.92 25.30
N GLY A 135 25.29 8.67 24.84
CA GLY A 135 24.48 7.57 25.36
C GLY A 135 22.98 7.73 25.10
N ARG A 136 22.60 8.48 24.04
CA ARG A 136 21.21 8.75 23.66
C ARG A 136 20.94 8.32 22.22
N LEU A 137 19.78 7.74 22.00
CA LEU A 137 19.25 7.46 20.68
C LEU A 137 18.53 8.73 20.19
N GLN A 138 19.12 9.39 19.20
CA GLN A 138 18.54 10.56 18.54
C GLN A 138 18.21 10.21 17.09
N VAL A 139 16.95 10.39 16.72
CA VAL A 139 16.47 10.12 15.37
C VAL A 139 15.73 11.36 14.87
N SER A 140 16.25 11.99 13.81
CA SER A 140 15.69 13.24 13.27
C SER A 140 14.33 13.01 12.63
N ASP A 141 14.22 11.92 11.88
CA ASP A 141 13.02 11.53 11.16
C ASP A 141 12.95 10.02 11.06
N VAL A 142 11.75 9.47 11.24
CA VAL A 142 11.39 8.11 10.88
C VAL A 142 10.04 8.17 10.19
N THR A 143 9.95 7.65 8.97
CA THR A 143 8.69 7.53 8.22
C THR A 143 8.39 6.07 7.96
N LEU A 144 7.20 5.61 8.32
CA LEU A 144 6.66 4.30 8.00
C LEU A 144 5.51 4.47 7.02
N ASP A 145 5.73 4.09 5.78
CA ASP A 145 4.70 3.99 4.75
C ASP A 145 4.16 2.57 4.73
N PHE A 146 2.84 2.41 4.69
CA PHE A 146 2.21 1.11 4.52
C PHE A 146 1.05 1.18 3.54
N VAL A 147 0.88 0.12 2.76
CA VAL A 147 -0.24 -0.03 1.84
C VAL A 147 -0.73 -1.48 1.93
N TYR A 148 -1.98 -1.64 2.32
CA TYR A 148 -2.69 -2.91 2.36
C TYR A 148 -3.73 -2.95 1.24
N ASP A 149 -3.57 -3.90 0.31
CA ASP A 149 -4.55 -4.13 -0.74
C ASP A 149 -5.60 -5.12 -0.25
N ILE A 150 -6.84 -4.65 -0.04
CA ILE A 150 -7.92 -5.45 0.57
C ILE A 150 -8.29 -6.67 -0.30
N PRO A 151 -8.46 -6.56 -1.64
CA PRO A 151 -8.81 -7.68 -2.51
C PRO A 151 -7.80 -8.83 -2.51
N THR A 152 -6.50 -8.52 -2.59
CA THR A 152 -5.46 -9.55 -2.58
C THR A 152 -4.98 -9.90 -1.18
N SER A 153 -5.28 -9.06 -0.19
CA SER A 153 -4.69 -9.07 1.14
C SER A 153 -3.17 -8.87 1.11
N GLY A 154 -2.65 -8.22 0.08
CA GLY A 154 -1.24 -7.83 -0.02
C GLY A 154 -0.88 -6.71 0.96
N LEU A 155 0.38 -6.65 1.38
CA LEU A 155 0.89 -5.62 2.28
C LEU A 155 2.31 -5.22 1.87
N THR A 156 2.49 -3.94 1.57
CA THR A 156 3.82 -3.34 1.45
C THR A 156 4.05 -2.42 2.64
N VAL A 157 5.23 -2.53 3.24
CA VAL A 157 5.68 -1.69 4.35
C VAL A 157 7.07 -1.17 4.02
N GLN A 158 7.26 0.14 4.10
CA GLN A 158 8.55 0.78 3.99
C GLN A 158 8.81 1.67 5.20
N SER A 159 9.95 1.51 5.85
CA SER A 159 10.38 2.33 6.97
C SER A 159 11.70 2.99 6.65
N ARG A 160 11.76 4.31 6.71
CA ARG A 160 12.96 5.10 6.45
C ARG A 160 13.25 5.94 7.66
N GLY A 161 14.51 6.19 7.96
CA GLY A 161 14.84 7.14 9.01
C GLY A 161 16.30 7.51 9.08
N THR A 162 16.57 8.60 9.77
CA THR A 162 17.89 9.21 9.86
C THR A 162 18.29 9.44 11.30
N MET A 163 19.44 8.87 11.68
CA MET A 163 20.15 9.20 12.91
C MET A 163 21.33 10.12 12.54
N PRO A 164 21.29 11.40 12.93
CA PRO A 164 22.35 12.36 12.62
C PRO A 164 23.74 11.84 12.93
N ASP A 165 24.68 12.08 12.01
CA ASP A 165 26.10 11.75 12.15
C ASP A 165 26.38 10.25 12.45
N MET A 166 25.38 9.38 12.24
CA MET A 166 25.45 7.96 12.54
C MET A 166 25.08 7.15 11.30
N ILE A 167 23.79 6.96 11.04
CA ILE A 167 23.29 6.20 9.89
C ILE A 167 21.99 6.79 9.35
N ALA A 168 21.75 6.60 8.06
CA ALA A 168 20.39 6.56 7.52
C ALA A 168 20.03 5.09 7.25
N PHE A 169 18.76 4.75 7.43
CA PHE A 169 18.27 3.41 7.14
C PHE A 169 17.01 3.45 6.30
N ASP A 170 16.81 2.38 5.55
CA ASP A 170 15.58 2.13 4.80
C ASP A 170 15.31 0.62 4.78
N LEU A 171 14.15 0.24 5.28
CA LEU A 171 13.66 -1.11 5.47
C LEU A 171 12.43 -1.28 4.58
N GLY A 172 12.38 -2.31 3.75
CA GLY A 172 11.22 -2.64 2.94
C GLY A 172 10.80 -4.08 3.17
N VAL A 173 9.49 -4.32 3.27
CA VAL A 173 8.91 -5.67 3.32
C VAL A 173 7.66 -5.71 2.47
N ASP A 174 7.59 -6.71 1.59
CA ASP A 174 6.50 -6.90 0.63
C ASP A 174 5.86 -8.27 0.83
N PHE A 175 4.55 -8.29 0.98
CA PHE A 175 3.74 -9.51 1.05
C PHE A 175 2.68 -9.50 -0.06
N ASP A 176 2.64 -10.55 -0.87
CA ASP A 176 1.52 -10.79 -1.79
C ASP A 176 0.23 -11.18 -1.07
N TYR A 177 0.34 -11.58 0.19
CA TYR A 177 -0.77 -11.99 1.03
C TYR A 177 -0.33 -11.97 2.50
N ILE A 178 -1.15 -11.41 3.37
CA ILE A 178 -1.00 -11.53 4.81
C ILE A 178 -2.37 -11.66 5.47
N TRP A 179 -2.48 -12.65 6.35
CA TRP A 179 -3.66 -12.90 7.17
C TRP A 179 -3.25 -13.35 8.56
N GLY A 180 -3.93 -12.79 9.56
CA GLY A 180 -3.79 -13.19 10.96
C GLY A 180 -5.13 -13.68 11.50
N ARG A 181 -5.14 -14.89 12.08
CA ARG A 181 -6.28 -15.35 12.88
C ARG A 181 -5.94 -15.22 14.36
N GLN A 182 -6.68 -14.38 15.08
CA GLN A 182 -6.63 -14.38 16.54
C GLN A 182 -7.45 -15.56 17.06
N SER A 183 -6.82 -16.47 17.81
CA SER A 183 -7.48 -17.59 18.46
C SER A 183 -7.04 -17.64 19.93
N GLY A 184 -7.84 -17.06 20.83
CA GLY A 184 -7.46 -16.90 22.24
C GLY A 184 -6.28 -15.93 22.38
N LEU A 185 -5.21 -16.35 23.06
CA LEU A 185 -3.96 -15.58 23.21
C LEU A 185 -2.93 -15.83 22.11
N SER A 186 -3.14 -16.80 21.21
CA SER A 186 -2.22 -17.09 20.09
C SER A 186 -2.69 -16.43 18.80
N GLN A 187 -1.78 -15.77 18.09
CA GLN A 187 -1.99 -15.29 16.73
C GLN A 187 -1.41 -16.32 15.74
N ALA A 188 -2.28 -16.92 14.92
CA ALA A 188 -1.83 -17.73 13.79
C ALA A 188 -1.62 -16.79 12.60
N LEU A 189 -0.36 -16.56 12.24
CA LEU A 189 0.03 -15.81 11.04
C LEU A 189 0.09 -16.75 9.84
N SER A 190 -0.42 -16.28 8.69
CA SER A 190 -0.18 -16.89 7.39
C SER A 190 0.09 -15.77 6.39
N ALA A 191 1.30 -15.74 5.83
CA ALA A 191 1.71 -14.73 4.89
C ALA A 191 2.51 -15.34 3.73
N ARG A 192 2.57 -14.62 2.61
CA ARG A 192 3.39 -14.91 1.43
C ARG A 192 4.32 -13.72 1.23
N LEU A 193 5.58 -13.87 1.65
CA LEU A 193 6.62 -12.86 1.55
C LEU A 193 7.21 -12.84 0.14
N SER A 194 7.16 -11.69 -0.51
CA SER A 194 7.63 -11.49 -1.89
C SER A 194 8.98 -10.78 -1.92
N GLY A 195 9.31 -10.01 -0.88
CA GLY A 195 10.59 -9.35 -0.76
C GLY A 195 10.83 -8.79 0.63
N ALA A 196 12.10 -8.71 1.01
CA ALA A 196 12.53 -7.95 2.17
C ALA A 196 13.87 -7.28 1.87
N SER A 197 14.05 -6.04 2.32
CA SER A 197 15.30 -5.31 2.15
C SER A 197 15.61 -4.44 3.36
N VAL A 198 16.91 -4.27 3.59
CA VAL A 198 17.49 -3.38 4.59
C VAL A 198 18.63 -2.66 3.92
N THR A 199 18.63 -1.34 4.01
CA THR A 199 19.72 -0.48 3.59
C THR A 199 20.18 0.32 4.78
N ILE A 200 21.50 0.40 4.95
CA ILE A 200 22.14 1.21 5.96
C ILE A 200 23.17 2.07 5.25
N GLU A 201 23.02 3.38 5.33
CA GLU A 201 24.00 4.35 4.87
C GLU A 201 24.81 4.85 6.06
N ASN A 202 26.13 4.90 5.91
CA ASN A 202 27.01 5.44 6.92
C ASN A 202 27.02 6.98 6.82
N LEU A 203 26.58 7.65 7.89
CA LEU A 203 26.67 9.10 8.04
C LEU A 203 27.75 9.51 9.07
N GLY A 204 28.47 8.54 9.64
CA GLY A 204 29.49 8.76 10.67
C GLY A 204 29.63 7.62 11.68
N ALA A 205 28.74 6.63 11.66
CA ALA A 205 28.79 5.48 12.58
C ALA A 205 30.05 4.63 12.43
N TRP A 206 30.57 4.46 11.20
CA TRP A 206 31.80 3.68 10.98
C TRP A 206 33.01 4.34 11.64
N GLU A 207 33.10 5.67 11.57
CA GLU A 207 34.16 6.47 12.15
C GLU A 207 34.20 6.35 13.69
N VAL A 208 33.04 6.17 14.31
CA VAL A 208 32.89 5.91 15.74
C VAL A 208 33.19 4.44 16.08
N ALA A 209 32.72 3.50 15.26
CA ALA A 209 32.81 2.07 15.55
C ALA A 209 34.18 1.45 15.24
N ALA A 210 34.82 1.84 14.13
CA ALA A 210 36.06 1.22 13.66
C ALA A 210 37.19 1.23 14.71
N PRO A 211 37.45 2.31 15.48
CA PRO A 211 38.47 2.30 16.53
C PRO A 211 38.22 1.31 17.68
N LEU A 212 36.97 0.87 17.85
CA LEU A 212 36.55 -0.06 18.89
C LEU A 212 36.59 -1.53 18.43
N LEU A 213 36.67 -1.77 17.12
CA LEU A 213 36.71 -3.10 16.54
C LEU A 213 38.14 -3.66 16.51
N PRO A 214 38.32 -4.99 16.70
CA PRO A 214 39.62 -5.61 16.53
C PRO A 214 40.16 -5.43 15.09
N PRO A 215 41.48 -5.26 14.89
CA PRO A 215 42.06 -4.97 13.58
C PRO A 215 41.64 -5.90 12.42
N PRO A 216 41.46 -7.22 12.62
CA PRO A 216 41.02 -8.11 11.55
C PRO A 216 39.65 -7.74 10.94
N PHE A 217 38.80 -6.97 11.64
CA PHE A 217 37.50 -6.54 11.15
C PHE A 217 37.54 -5.19 10.43
N THR A 218 38.62 -4.42 10.58
CA THR A 218 38.79 -3.07 10.02
C THR A 218 39.88 -2.99 8.95
N ASP A 219 40.65 -4.06 8.78
CA ASP A 219 41.66 -4.20 7.73
C ASP A 219 41.01 -4.83 6.47
N PRO A 220 40.95 -4.12 5.33
CA PRO A 220 40.34 -4.64 4.09
C PRO A 220 40.85 -6.02 3.67
N ASP A 221 42.14 -6.31 3.92
CA ASP A 221 42.77 -7.57 3.49
C ASP A 221 42.39 -8.76 4.39
N GLN A 222 41.91 -8.50 5.61
CA GLN A 222 41.56 -9.51 6.61
C GLN A 222 40.05 -9.57 6.93
N ALA A 223 39.32 -8.49 6.63
CA ALA A 223 37.92 -8.28 6.97
C ALA A 223 37.02 -9.45 6.53
N ALA A 224 37.17 -9.92 5.28
CA ALA A 224 36.39 -11.04 4.76
C ALA A 224 36.62 -12.33 5.57
N ALA A 225 37.89 -12.68 5.82
CA ALA A 225 38.23 -13.88 6.56
C ALA A 225 37.77 -13.82 8.02
N ALA A 226 37.87 -12.65 8.66
CA ALA A 226 37.42 -12.43 10.02
C ALA A 226 35.90 -12.61 10.17
N ILE A 227 35.10 -12.06 9.24
CA ILE A 227 33.65 -12.25 9.20
C ILE A 227 33.28 -13.71 8.92
N GLN A 228 33.93 -14.32 7.92
CA GLN A 228 33.66 -15.70 7.55
C GLN A 228 33.90 -16.67 8.72
N GLN A 229 34.96 -16.46 9.50
CA GLN A 229 35.27 -17.28 10.66
C GLN A 229 34.31 -17.00 11.83
N SER A 230 34.08 -15.74 12.17
CA SER A 230 33.26 -15.36 13.34
C SER A 230 31.78 -15.70 13.14
N ILE A 231 31.16 -15.18 12.07
CA ILE A 231 29.75 -15.43 11.78
C ILE A 231 29.52 -16.88 11.37
N GLY A 232 30.44 -17.46 10.60
CA GLY A 232 30.37 -18.87 10.21
C GLY A 232 30.34 -19.81 11.42
N GLN A 233 31.15 -19.55 12.45
CA GLN A 233 31.14 -20.34 13.67
C GLN A 233 29.84 -20.15 14.47
N ILE A 234 29.39 -18.91 14.66
CA ILE A 234 28.14 -18.60 15.38
C ILE A 234 26.96 -19.32 14.74
N LEU A 235 26.81 -19.23 13.42
CA LEU A 235 25.71 -19.88 12.72
C LEU A 235 25.85 -21.41 12.74
N THR A 236 27.07 -21.95 12.74
CA THR A 236 27.30 -23.39 12.85
C THR A 236 26.86 -23.92 14.21
N ASP A 237 27.17 -23.18 15.28
CA ASP A 237 26.77 -23.52 16.66
C ASP A 237 25.25 -23.45 16.85
N GLN A 238 24.56 -22.64 16.05
CA GLN A 238 23.09 -22.50 16.06
C GLN A 238 22.37 -23.34 15.01
N ALA A 239 23.09 -24.10 14.19
CA ALA A 239 22.50 -25.01 13.22
C ALA A 239 22.05 -26.32 13.91
N PRO A 240 20.85 -26.85 13.61
CA PRO A 240 20.31 -28.04 14.30
C PRO A 240 21.21 -29.27 14.34
N ASN A 241 22.08 -29.43 13.33
CA ASN A 241 23.00 -30.57 13.20
C ASN A 241 24.48 -30.15 13.20
N GLY A 242 24.81 -28.90 13.58
CA GLY A 242 26.17 -28.36 13.46
C GLY A 242 26.67 -28.27 12.01
N VAL A 243 25.76 -28.31 11.03
CA VAL A 243 26.07 -28.21 9.60
C VAL A 243 25.24 -27.09 9.00
N LEU A 244 25.93 -26.08 8.45
CA LEU A 244 25.27 -24.95 7.79
C LEU A 244 24.57 -25.39 6.49
N PRO A 245 23.29 -25.00 6.32
CA PRO A 245 22.59 -25.09 5.05
C PRO A 245 23.29 -24.32 3.93
N LYS A 246 22.88 -24.59 2.68
CA LYS A 246 23.45 -23.91 1.50
C LYS A 246 23.22 -22.39 1.57
N ALA A 247 22.00 -21.96 1.88
CA ALA A 247 21.66 -20.55 2.00
C ALA A 247 22.55 -19.84 3.04
N SER A 248 22.77 -20.45 4.19
CA SER A 248 23.63 -19.89 5.24
C SER A 248 25.10 -19.82 4.85
N LYS A 249 25.61 -20.82 4.12
CA LYS A 249 26.98 -20.76 3.56
C LYS A 249 27.14 -19.63 2.55
N THR A 250 26.15 -19.47 1.65
CA THR A 250 26.12 -18.38 0.68
C THR A 250 26.07 -17.03 1.39
N PHE A 251 25.16 -16.86 2.36
CA PHE A 251 25.04 -15.63 3.14
C PHE A 251 26.35 -15.25 3.84
N VAL A 252 27.04 -16.19 4.50
CA VAL A 252 28.32 -15.92 5.16
C VAL A 252 29.39 -15.46 4.15
N ALA A 253 29.40 -16.04 2.94
CA ALA A 253 30.31 -15.62 1.88
C ALA A 253 29.97 -14.22 1.35
N ASP A 254 28.70 -13.97 1.03
CA ASP A 254 28.22 -12.67 0.54
C ASP A 254 28.44 -11.56 1.59
N LEU A 255 28.20 -11.86 2.88
CA LEU A 255 28.46 -10.93 3.97
C LEU A 255 29.95 -10.65 4.16
N ALA A 256 30.82 -11.66 4.03
CA ALA A 256 32.27 -11.48 4.12
C ALA A 256 32.80 -10.59 2.99
N GLU A 257 32.34 -10.81 1.76
CA GLU A 257 32.69 -9.98 0.60
C GLU A 257 32.14 -8.55 0.77
N GLY A 258 30.86 -8.42 1.11
CA GLY A 258 30.21 -7.13 1.34
C GLY A 258 30.87 -6.34 2.47
N TRP A 259 31.26 -7.00 3.56
CA TRP A 259 31.96 -6.35 4.67
C TRP A 259 33.36 -5.87 4.28
N ALA A 260 34.15 -6.67 3.58
CA ALA A 260 35.49 -6.24 3.14
C ALA A 260 35.43 -5.05 2.18
N ALA A 261 34.45 -5.05 1.28
CA ALA A 261 34.22 -3.93 0.39
C ALA A 261 33.68 -2.69 1.15
N PHE A 262 32.82 -2.86 2.16
CA PHE A 262 32.37 -1.77 3.03
C PHE A 262 33.53 -1.15 3.82
N VAL A 263 34.43 -1.96 4.38
CA VAL A 263 35.64 -1.46 5.06
C VAL A 263 36.51 -0.63 4.12
N THR A 264 36.50 -0.94 2.81
CA THR A 264 37.24 -0.18 1.79
C THR A 264 36.55 1.14 1.42
N ASP A 265 35.22 1.14 1.27
CA ASP A 265 34.41 2.33 0.98
C ASP A 265 33.16 2.35 1.88
N PRO A 266 33.27 2.86 3.12
CA PRO A 266 32.25 2.72 4.16
C PRO A 266 31.11 3.73 3.97
N LYS A 267 30.37 3.57 2.87
CA LYS A 267 29.24 4.44 2.52
C LYS A 267 27.90 3.79 2.77
N ARG A 268 27.74 2.53 2.36
CA ARG A 268 26.43 1.89 2.31
C ARG A 268 26.55 0.38 2.38
N LEU A 269 25.58 -0.26 3.00
CA LEU A 269 25.36 -1.70 2.97
C LEU A 269 23.89 -1.96 2.66
N VAL A 270 23.64 -2.88 1.74
CA VAL A 270 22.31 -3.35 1.36
C VAL A 270 22.22 -4.85 1.62
N ILE A 271 21.17 -5.27 2.30
CA ILE A 271 20.83 -6.68 2.52
C ILE A 271 19.41 -6.87 1.99
N GLU A 272 19.22 -7.78 1.04
CA GLU A 272 17.91 -8.04 0.43
C GLU A 272 17.65 -9.54 0.29
N SER A 273 16.38 -9.93 0.25
CA SER A 273 15.99 -11.31 -0.03
C SER A 273 16.50 -11.78 -1.39
N GLY A 274 17.08 -12.98 -1.46
CA GLY A 274 17.70 -13.51 -2.68
C GLY A 274 16.78 -14.34 -3.57
N PHE A 275 15.53 -14.56 -3.17
CA PHE A 275 14.55 -15.28 -3.98
C PHE A 275 13.79 -14.33 -4.93
N PRO A 276 13.34 -14.80 -6.11
CA PRO A 276 12.54 -14.01 -7.04
C PRO A 276 11.18 -13.60 -6.45
N ALA A 277 10.75 -12.36 -6.69
CA ALA A 277 9.48 -11.83 -6.18
C ALA A 277 8.24 -12.58 -6.71
N ASP A 278 8.32 -13.21 -7.89
CA ASP A 278 7.26 -14.05 -8.47
C ASP A 278 7.16 -15.44 -7.83
N GLN A 279 8.05 -15.76 -6.88
CA GLN A 279 8.10 -17.02 -6.13
C GLN A 279 8.07 -16.75 -4.62
N PRO A 280 6.96 -16.18 -4.09
CA PRO A 280 6.89 -15.75 -2.70
C PRO A 280 7.05 -16.91 -1.72
N ARG A 281 7.66 -16.63 -0.58
CA ARG A 281 7.91 -17.59 0.50
C ARG A 281 6.77 -17.59 1.51
N VAL A 282 6.31 -18.78 1.89
CA VAL A 282 5.26 -18.92 2.90
C VAL A 282 5.84 -18.67 4.29
N VAL A 283 5.21 -17.78 5.04
CA VAL A 283 5.50 -17.51 6.45
C VAL A 283 4.28 -17.93 7.27
N ASP A 284 4.45 -18.94 8.11
CA ASP A 284 3.42 -19.43 9.02
C ASP A 284 3.94 -19.50 10.46
N GLY A 285 3.08 -19.93 11.39
CA GLY A 285 3.47 -20.05 12.80
C GLY A 285 4.63 -21.02 13.07
N GLN A 286 4.86 -22.02 12.22
CA GLN A 286 6.01 -22.93 12.37
C GLN A 286 7.30 -22.25 11.94
N VAL A 287 7.25 -21.51 10.83
CA VAL A 287 8.38 -20.70 10.35
C VAL A 287 8.76 -19.62 11.38
N VAL A 288 7.76 -18.93 11.94
CA VAL A 288 7.99 -17.92 12.99
C VAL A 288 8.65 -18.55 14.22
N ALA A 289 8.15 -19.68 14.71
CA ALA A 289 8.75 -20.38 15.84
C ALA A 289 10.20 -20.82 15.54
N ALA A 290 10.48 -21.30 14.33
CA ALA A 290 11.83 -21.68 13.92
C ALA A 290 12.79 -20.48 13.88
N ILE A 291 12.31 -19.30 13.48
CA ILE A 291 13.10 -18.05 13.47
C ILE A 291 13.43 -17.60 14.90
N GLU A 292 12.48 -17.72 15.84
CA GLU A 292 12.70 -17.40 17.25
C GLU A 292 13.74 -18.32 17.90
N GLU A 293 13.80 -19.58 17.47
CA GLU A 293 14.78 -20.56 17.97
C GLU A 293 16.17 -20.39 17.34
N SER A 294 16.26 -20.03 16.05
CA SER A 294 17.54 -19.90 15.35
C SER A 294 17.49 -18.90 14.17
N PRO A 295 18.47 -17.98 14.06
CA PRO A 295 18.60 -17.10 12.90
C PRO A 295 18.90 -17.86 11.60
N VAL A 296 19.33 -19.12 11.67
CA VAL A 296 19.52 -19.98 10.49
C VAL A 296 18.21 -20.14 9.72
N ALA A 297 17.08 -20.28 10.41
CA ALA A 297 15.77 -20.41 9.78
C ALA A 297 15.39 -19.13 8.99
N LEU A 298 15.72 -17.95 9.52
CA LEU A 298 15.50 -16.68 8.80
C LEU A 298 16.38 -16.58 7.56
N ILE A 299 17.64 -16.99 7.65
CA ILE A 299 18.57 -16.99 6.51
C ILE A 299 18.13 -17.98 5.43
N GLU A 300 17.58 -19.14 5.81
CA GLU A 300 17.02 -20.10 4.87
C GLU A 300 15.74 -19.60 4.20
N LEU A 301 14.89 -18.88 4.94
CA LEU A 301 13.68 -18.27 4.40
C LEU A 301 14.01 -17.16 3.39
N LEU A 302 14.90 -16.23 3.78
CA LEU A 302 15.18 -15.02 3.01
C LEU A 302 16.21 -15.22 1.89
N GLU A 303 17.08 -16.21 2.02
CA GLU A 303 18.25 -16.40 1.15
C GLU A 303 19.02 -15.07 0.93
N PRO A 304 19.38 -14.34 2.01
CA PRO A 304 19.79 -12.95 1.92
C PRO A 304 21.04 -12.76 1.07
N ARG A 305 21.03 -11.69 0.27
CA ARG A 305 22.15 -11.20 -0.53
C ARG A 305 22.66 -9.89 0.07
N VAL A 306 23.97 -9.72 0.08
CA VAL A 306 24.64 -8.52 0.60
C VAL A 306 25.30 -7.77 -0.54
N GLY A 307 25.14 -6.46 -0.60
CA GLY A 307 25.70 -5.60 -1.65
C GLY A 307 25.71 -4.12 -1.29
N PHE A 308 25.89 -3.26 -2.30
CA PHE A 308 25.97 -1.80 -2.17
C PHE A 308 24.80 -1.07 -2.83
N ASP A 309 24.26 -1.66 -3.90
CA ASP A 309 23.10 -1.17 -4.64
C ASP A 309 21.94 -2.15 -4.48
N ARG A 310 20.72 -1.62 -4.35
CA ARG A 310 19.52 -2.47 -4.33
C ARG A 310 19.31 -3.16 -5.66
N ALA A 311 18.63 -4.30 -5.66
CA ALA A 311 18.12 -4.90 -6.90
C ALA A 311 17.26 -3.90 -7.71
N SER A 312 16.44 -3.08 -7.04
CA SER A 312 15.61 -2.05 -7.68
C SER A 312 16.44 -0.94 -8.33
N GLU A 313 17.54 -0.52 -7.72
CA GLU A 313 18.47 0.47 -8.28
C GLU A 313 19.23 -0.08 -9.48
N ARG A 314 19.61 -1.36 -9.42
CA ARG A 314 20.23 -2.06 -10.56
C ARG A 314 19.23 -2.32 -11.70
N ALA A 315 17.94 -2.33 -11.39
CA ALA A 315 16.84 -2.50 -12.34
C ALA A 315 16.30 -1.17 -12.91
N VAL A 316 16.92 -0.03 -12.57
CA VAL A 316 16.58 1.28 -13.15
C VAL A 316 16.64 1.22 -14.67
N LEU A 317 15.67 1.87 -15.33
CA LEU A 317 15.66 1.90 -16.79
C LEU A 317 16.89 2.63 -17.31
N PRO A 318 17.58 2.10 -18.36
CA PRO A 318 18.71 2.79 -18.96
C PRO A 318 18.33 4.22 -19.36
N VAL A 319 19.15 5.19 -18.99
CA VAL A 319 18.89 6.62 -19.24
C VAL A 319 18.69 6.88 -20.74
N GLU A 320 19.44 6.18 -21.58
CA GLU A 320 19.34 6.24 -23.03
C GLU A 320 17.99 5.75 -23.54
N LEU A 321 17.40 4.74 -22.90
CA LEU A 321 16.08 4.22 -23.27
C LEU A 321 14.98 5.23 -22.91
N VAL A 322 15.06 5.86 -21.73
CA VAL A 322 14.13 6.92 -21.31
C VAL A 322 14.27 8.16 -22.20
N ALA A 323 15.50 8.54 -22.57
CA ALA A 323 15.75 9.64 -23.50
C ALA A 323 15.18 9.34 -24.89
N ARG A 324 15.37 8.13 -25.42
CA ARG A 324 14.73 7.69 -26.68
C ARG A 324 13.20 7.75 -26.59
N ALA A 325 12.61 7.33 -25.48
CA ALA A 325 11.16 7.40 -25.29
C ALA A 325 10.62 8.84 -25.33
N ARG A 326 11.40 9.80 -24.84
CA ARG A 326 11.05 11.23 -24.88
C ARG A 326 11.21 11.83 -26.27
N ASP A 327 12.33 11.57 -26.92
CA ASP A 327 12.74 12.32 -28.12
C ASP A 327 12.33 11.62 -29.42
N ASN A 328 12.25 10.29 -29.43
CA ASN A 328 11.95 9.46 -30.61
C ASN A 328 11.09 8.23 -30.20
N ALA A 329 9.95 8.48 -29.56
CA ALA A 329 9.03 7.43 -29.10
C ALA A 329 8.64 6.43 -30.22
N ASP A 330 8.59 6.90 -31.47
CA ASP A 330 8.23 6.09 -32.63
C ASP A 330 9.24 4.98 -32.94
N ASP A 331 10.51 5.16 -32.55
CA ASP A 331 11.59 4.19 -32.75
C ASP A 331 11.63 3.10 -31.67
N LEU A 332 10.77 3.20 -30.65
CA LEU A 332 10.63 2.16 -29.63
C LEU A 332 9.69 1.06 -30.10
N SER A 333 10.07 -0.19 -29.84
CA SER A 333 9.18 -1.34 -29.96
C SER A 333 7.97 -1.21 -29.02
N PRO A 334 6.83 -1.87 -29.30
CA PRO A 334 5.68 -1.85 -28.40
C PRO A 334 6.01 -2.30 -26.97
N GLU A 335 6.91 -3.28 -26.81
CA GLU A 335 7.35 -3.77 -25.50
C GLU A 335 8.20 -2.72 -24.75
N GLU A 336 9.13 -2.05 -25.43
CA GLU A 336 9.89 -0.92 -24.84
C GLU A 336 8.96 0.23 -24.45
N ARG A 337 7.97 0.57 -25.30
CA ARG A 337 6.98 1.61 -24.98
C ARG A 337 6.14 1.24 -23.77
N ARG A 338 5.70 -0.02 -23.67
CA ARG A 338 4.96 -0.53 -22.50
C ARG A 338 5.80 -0.42 -21.24
N MET A 339 7.02 -0.94 -21.28
CA MET A 339 7.94 -0.96 -20.15
C MET A 339 8.28 0.47 -19.66
N VAL A 340 8.73 1.34 -20.57
CA VAL A 340 9.07 2.74 -20.22
C VAL A 340 7.83 3.53 -19.81
N GLY A 341 6.71 3.33 -20.52
CA GLY A 341 5.46 3.99 -20.23
C GLY A 341 4.95 3.68 -18.82
N LEU A 342 4.89 2.40 -18.42
CA LEU A 342 4.45 1.99 -17.09
C LEU A 342 5.40 2.51 -15.99
N ALA A 343 6.71 2.42 -16.22
CA ALA A 343 7.73 2.97 -15.31
C ALA A 343 7.53 4.48 -15.07
N LEU A 344 7.34 5.26 -16.14
CA LEU A 344 7.08 6.70 -16.05
C LEU A 344 5.70 7.03 -15.45
N LEU A 345 4.72 6.15 -15.60
CA LEU A 345 3.36 6.38 -15.09
C LEU A 345 3.34 6.39 -13.56
N VAL A 346 3.99 5.38 -12.97
CA VAL A 346 4.04 5.14 -11.52
C VAL A 346 5.22 5.89 -10.87
N GLY A 347 6.32 6.06 -11.60
CA GLY A 347 7.58 6.55 -11.05
C GLY A 347 8.49 5.44 -10.51
N ASP A 348 8.25 4.19 -10.89
CA ASP A 348 9.12 3.05 -10.57
C ASP A 348 10.20 2.91 -11.66
N ARG A 349 11.47 2.77 -11.27
CA ARG A 349 12.66 2.64 -12.16
C ARG A 349 12.94 3.83 -13.09
N ALA A 350 12.09 4.86 -13.12
CA ALA A 350 12.29 6.12 -13.82
C ALA A 350 11.47 7.26 -13.15
N PRO A 351 11.88 8.53 -13.24
CA PRO A 351 11.10 9.64 -12.67
C PRO A 351 9.68 9.71 -13.23
N ARG A 352 8.69 9.93 -12.36
CA ARG A 352 7.27 10.00 -12.75
C ARG A 352 7.04 11.11 -13.79
N ASN A 353 6.49 10.74 -14.93
CA ASN A 353 6.07 11.64 -16.00
C ASN A 353 4.80 11.10 -16.67
N THR A 354 3.65 11.39 -16.06
CA THR A 354 2.35 10.87 -16.50
C THR A 354 1.98 11.31 -17.92
N ALA A 355 2.43 12.49 -18.37
CA ALA A 355 2.12 13.00 -19.69
C ALA A 355 2.82 12.14 -20.76
N LEU A 356 4.13 11.93 -20.62
CA LEU A 356 4.89 11.07 -21.54
C LEU A 356 4.42 9.61 -21.44
N ALA A 357 4.16 9.12 -20.23
CA ALA A 357 3.58 7.78 -20.03
C ALA A 357 2.26 7.60 -20.78
N THR A 358 1.33 8.56 -20.67
CA THR A 358 0.05 8.52 -21.38
C THR A 358 0.25 8.48 -22.89
N THR A 359 1.17 9.27 -23.44
CA THR A 359 1.50 9.23 -24.88
C THR A 359 2.05 7.87 -25.32
N LEU A 360 2.92 7.25 -24.52
CA LEU A 360 3.51 5.95 -24.84
C LEU A 360 2.52 4.80 -24.73
N LEU A 361 1.62 4.86 -23.74
CA LEU A 361 0.73 3.75 -23.36
C LEU A 361 -0.63 3.80 -24.06
N THR A 362 -1.15 4.97 -24.43
CA THR A 362 -2.49 5.08 -25.06
C THR A 362 -2.63 4.22 -26.32
N PRO A 363 -1.68 4.22 -27.28
CA PRO A 363 -1.79 3.36 -28.46
C PRO A 363 -1.81 1.86 -28.10
N ILE A 364 -1.14 1.48 -27.01
CA ILE A 364 -1.08 0.09 -26.53
C ILE A 364 -2.42 -0.32 -25.91
N ALA A 365 -2.99 0.54 -25.06
CA ALA A 365 -4.34 0.36 -24.52
C ALA A 365 -5.39 0.24 -25.64
N GLU A 366 -5.32 1.10 -26.67
CA GLU A 366 -6.22 1.07 -27.83
C GLU A 366 -6.10 -0.22 -28.65
N THR A 367 -4.95 -0.90 -28.64
CA THR A 367 -4.79 -2.21 -29.27
C THR A 367 -5.35 -3.38 -28.45
N GLY A 368 -5.87 -3.12 -27.24
CA GLY A 368 -6.57 -4.10 -26.41
C GLY A 368 -5.78 -4.60 -25.19
N ASP A 369 -4.62 -4.01 -24.86
CA ASP A 369 -3.92 -4.31 -23.61
C ASP A 369 -4.70 -3.72 -22.42
N GLY A 370 -5.53 -4.56 -21.82
CA GLY A 370 -6.41 -4.15 -20.73
C GLY A 370 -5.67 -3.78 -19.44
N GLU A 371 -4.49 -4.35 -19.20
CA GLU A 371 -3.69 -4.01 -18.01
C GLU A 371 -3.13 -2.59 -18.15
N VAL A 372 -2.65 -2.24 -19.34
CA VAL A 372 -2.19 -0.88 -19.64
C VAL A 372 -3.34 0.12 -19.57
N ALA A 373 -4.51 -0.24 -20.11
CA ALA A 373 -5.71 0.60 -20.02
C ALA A 373 -6.12 0.83 -18.55
N LEU A 374 -6.09 -0.21 -17.71
CA LEU A 374 -6.40 -0.07 -16.29
C LEU A 374 -5.39 0.84 -15.58
N ALA A 375 -4.08 0.64 -15.80
CA ALA A 375 -3.04 1.47 -15.21
C ALA A 375 -3.19 2.94 -15.61
N LEU A 376 -3.52 3.23 -16.87
CA LEU A 376 -3.83 4.58 -17.33
C LEU A 376 -5.08 5.15 -16.65
N ALA A 377 -6.14 4.34 -16.51
CA ALA A 377 -7.36 4.77 -15.85
C ALA A 377 -7.10 5.19 -14.39
N GLU A 378 -6.36 4.39 -13.64
CA GLU A 378 -5.97 4.68 -12.25
C GLU A 378 -5.12 5.96 -12.16
N ALA A 379 -4.12 6.10 -13.03
CA ALA A 379 -3.23 7.26 -13.02
C ALA A 379 -3.91 8.58 -13.42
N LEU A 380 -5.02 8.51 -14.18
CA LEU A 380 -5.77 9.66 -14.65
C LEU A 380 -6.96 10.03 -13.75
N ARG A 381 -7.43 9.12 -12.88
CA ARG A 381 -8.66 9.25 -12.08
C ARG A 381 -8.87 10.65 -11.48
N ASP A 382 -7.87 11.16 -10.76
CA ASP A 382 -8.00 12.41 -10.00
C ASP A 382 -7.73 13.67 -10.86
N ARG A 383 -7.10 13.51 -12.03
CA ARG A 383 -6.64 14.63 -12.88
C ARG A 383 -7.53 14.86 -14.10
N ASP A 384 -8.00 13.78 -14.68
CA ASP A 384 -8.88 13.74 -15.86
C ASP A 384 -9.81 12.52 -15.73
N PRO A 385 -10.87 12.62 -14.91
CA PRO A 385 -11.78 11.49 -14.66
C PRO A 385 -12.53 11.03 -15.92
N GLU A 386 -12.72 11.91 -16.92
CA GLU A 386 -13.33 11.50 -18.19
C GLU A 386 -12.39 10.61 -19.00
N ALA A 387 -11.12 10.98 -19.14
CA ALA A 387 -10.12 10.15 -19.80
C ALA A 387 -9.90 8.85 -19.03
N ALA A 388 -9.88 8.91 -17.70
CA ALA A 388 -9.80 7.73 -16.84
C ALA A 388 -10.95 6.76 -17.10
N TYR A 389 -12.19 7.27 -17.20
CA TYR A 389 -13.36 6.43 -17.49
C TYR A 389 -13.30 5.79 -18.87
N ALA A 390 -12.85 6.51 -19.89
CA ALA A 390 -12.64 5.93 -21.23
C ALA A 390 -11.62 4.77 -21.20
N GLN A 391 -10.53 4.91 -20.47
CA GLN A 391 -9.54 3.85 -20.30
C GLN A 391 -10.08 2.66 -19.48
N ALA A 392 -10.87 2.93 -18.44
CA ALA A 392 -11.54 1.88 -17.66
C ALA A 392 -12.55 1.08 -18.49
N LEU A 393 -13.28 1.73 -19.41
CA LEU A 393 -14.16 1.05 -20.38
C LEU A 393 -13.38 0.11 -21.30
N ALA A 394 -12.20 0.55 -21.78
CA ALA A 394 -11.30 -0.28 -22.59
C ALA A 394 -10.77 -1.48 -21.79
N ALA A 395 -10.29 -1.27 -20.57
CA ALA A 395 -9.85 -2.33 -19.66
C ALA A 395 -10.96 -3.35 -19.36
N GLY A 396 -12.20 -2.89 -19.21
CA GLY A 396 -13.37 -3.73 -18.93
C GLY A 396 -13.65 -4.76 -20.02
N SER A 397 -13.37 -4.41 -21.27
CA SER A 397 -13.51 -5.33 -22.42
C SER A 397 -12.56 -6.52 -22.36
N SER A 398 -11.37 -6.34 -21.77
CA SER A 398 -10.36 -7.40 -21.59
C SER A 398 -10.55 -8.20 -20.29
N GLY A 399 -11.53 -7.84 -19.46
CA GLY A 399 -11.89 -8.61 -18.25
C GLY A 399 -10.86 -8.54 -17.12
N VAL A 400 -10.06 -7.47 -17.08
CA VAL A 400 -9.05 -7.27 -16.03
C VAL A 400 -9.71 -7.14 -14.65
N ALA A 401 -9.08 -7.73 -13.63
CA ALA A 401 -9.56 -7.60 -12.25
C ALA A 401 -9.54 -6.13 -11.79
N GLY A 402 -10.36 -5.78 -10.78
CA GLY A 402 -10.42 -4.41 -10.24
C GLY A 402 -11.22 -3.40 -11.07
N VAL A 403 -11.30 -3.55 -12.40
CA VAL A 403 -11.93 -2.55 -13.31
C VAL A 403 -13.36 -2.19 -12.96
N ARG A 404 -14.16 -3.14 -12.48
CA ARG A 404 -15.56 -2.89 -12.08
C ARG A 404 -15.65 -1.92 -10.90
N SER A 405 -14.73 -2.02 -9.94
CA SER A 405 -14.68 -1.12 -8.80
C SER A 405 -14.38 0.30 -9.27
N LEU A 406 -13.34 0.43 -10.11
CA LEU A 406 -12.94 1.71 -10.69
C LEU A 406 -14.05 2.36 -11.52
N LEU A 407 -14.74 1.59 -12.37
CA LEU A 407 -15.88 2.07 -13.15
C LEU A 407 -16.99 2.63 -12.25
N ASN A 408 -17.35 1.90 -11.18
CA ASN A 408 -18.38 2.37 -10.23
C ASN A 408 -17.95 3.65 -9.49
N SER A 409 -16.68 3.75 -9.10
CA SER A 409 -16.14 4.95 -8.44
C SER A 409 -16.19 6.15 -9.37
N LEU A 410 -15.69 6.01 -10.60
CA LEU A 410 -15.71 7.07 -11.61
C LEU A 410 -17.13 7.49 -11.98
N GLU A 411 -18.07 6.55 -12.07
CA GLU A 411 -19.49 6.85 -12.32
C GLU A 411 -20.17 7.61 -11.17
N ALA A 412 -19.67 7.48 -9.94
CA ALA A 412 -20.16 8.26 -8.80
C ALA A 412 -19.69 9.73 -8.87
N ASP A 413 -18.52 9.97 -9.48
CA ASP A 413 -17.91 11.30 -9.57
C ASP A 413 -18.26 12.05 -10.87
N LEU A 414 -18.58 11.31 -11.94
CA LEU A 414 -18.89 11.88 -13.26
C LEU A 414 -20.37 12.24 -13.44
N PRO A 415 -20.69 13.35 -14.13
CA PRO A 415 -22.06 13.61 -14.55
C PRO A 415 -22.61 12.47 -15.41
N PHE A 416 -23.84 12.02 -15.13
CA PHE A 416 -24.46 10.90 -15.84
C PHE A 416 -24.51 11.09 -17.38
N ALA A 417 -24.68 12.33 -17.84
CA ALA A 417 -24.61 12.67 -19.26
C ALA A 417 -23.25 12.30 -19.89
N THR A 418 -22.17 12.55 -19.16
CA THR A 418 -20.80 12.21 -19.59
C THR A 418 -20.59 10.71 -19.60
N VAL A 419 -21.06 10.02 -18.55
CA VAL A 419 -21.02 8.55 -18.47
C VAL A 419 -21.70 7.93 -19.69
N LEU A 420 -22.95 8.30 -19.99
CA LEU A 420 -23.67 7.77 -21.15
C LEU A 420 -22.99 8.09 -22.48
N ARG A 421 -22.45 9.31 -22.64
CA ARG A 421 -21.72 9.70 -23.85
C ARG A 421 -20.48 8.81 -24.07
N LEU A 422 -19.71 8.56 -23.02
CA LEU A 422 -18.49 7.74 -23.08
C LEU A 422 -18.82 6.26 -23.30
N GLN A 423 -19.85 5.73 -22.63
CA GLN A 423 -20.36 4.37 -22.88
C GLN A 423 -20.88 4.20 -24.32
N GLY A 424 -21.41 5.27 -24.92
CA GLY A 424 -21.88 5.30 -26.30
C GLY A 424 -20.80 5.09 -27.37
N ALA A 425 -19.51 5.17 -27.01
CA ALA A 425 -18.41 4.83 -27.92
C ALA A 425 -18.21 3.32 -28.08
N ALA A 426 -18.83 2.50 -27.22
CA ALA A 426 -18.78 1.06 -27.34
C ALA A 426 -19.46 0.58 -28.63
N ALA A 427 -18.93 -0.50 -29.23
CA ALA A 427 -19.54 -1.10 -30.41
C ALA A 427 -20.99 -1.53 -30.11
N GLU A 428 -21.90 -1.18 -31.02
CA GLU A 428 -23.29 -1.61 -30.93
C GLU A 428 -23.41 -3.13 -31.16
N PRO A 429 -24.42 -3.79 -30.55
CA PRO A 429 -24.71 -5.19 -30.82
C PRO A 429 -24.87 -5.50 -32.31
N GLY A 430 -24.10 -6.45 -32.84
CA GLY A 430 -24.23 -6.86 -34.23
C GLY A 430 -25.47 -7.73 -34.48
N ALA A 431 -25.96 -7.79 -35.73
CA ALA A 431 -27.13 -8.61 -36.08
C ALA A 431 -26.97 -10.11 -35.73
N SER A 432 -25.75 -10.65 -35.82
CA SER A 432 -25.46 -12.01 -35.36
C SER A 432 -25.60 -12.16 -33.85
N ASP A 433 -25.26 -11.12 -33.09
CA ASP A 433 -25.31 -11.16 -31.63
C ASP A 433 -26.75 -11.17 -31.11
N LEU A 434 -27.62 -10.44 -31.79
CA LEU A 434 -29.04 -10.34 -31.45
C LEU A 434 -29.82 -11.63 -31.77
N ARG A 435 -29.28 -12.52 -32.61
CA ARG A 435 -29.85 -13.84 -32.94
C ARG A 435 -29.42 -14.95 -31.99
N ALA A 436 -28.55 -14.67 -31.02
CA ALA A 436 -28.07 -15.64 -30.04
C ALA A 436 -29.21 -16.22 -29.17
N SER A 437 -28.89 -17.25 -28.39
CA SER A 437 -29.83 -17.82 -27.42
C SER A 437 -30.19 -16.81 -26.32
N ALA A 438 -31.34 -17.01 -25.66
CA ALA A 438 -31.76 -16.14 -24.56
C ALA A 438 -30.72 -16.08 -23.43
N SER A 439 -30.09 -17.20 -23.09
CA SER A 439 -29.03 -17.29 -22.08
C SER A 439 -27.75 -16.54 -22.49
N GLU A 440 -27.36 -16.60 -23.76
CA GLU A 440 -26.17 -15.87 -24.25
C GLU A 440 -26.41 -14.37 -24.28
N MET A 441 -27.59 -13.93 -24.73
CA MET A 441 -27.96 -12.51 -24.66
C MET A 441 -28.03 -12.02 -23.21
N ARG A 442 -28.58 -12.81 -22.29
CA ARG A 442 -28.53 -12.48 -20.85
C ARG A 442 -27.10 -12.32 -20.35
N ALA A 443 -26.19 -13.25 -20.69
CA ALA A 443 -24.79 -13.17 -20.29
C ALA A 443 -24.10 -11.91 -20.87
N ARG A 444 -24.41 -11.54 -22.12
CA ARG A 444 -23.92 -10.29 -22.74
C ARG A 444 -24.49 -9.04 -22.08
N ALA A 445 -25.77 -9.06 -21.73
CA ALA A 445 -26.39 -7.97 -20.97
C ALA A 445 -25.70 -7.79 -19.61
N GLU A 446 -25.42 -8.88 -18.90
CA GLU A 446 -24.67 -8.86 -17.65
C GLU A 446 -23.25 -8.32 -17.82
N ALA A 447 -22.54 -8.74 -18.87
CA ALA A 447 -21.18 -8.27 -19.17
C ALA A 447 -21.16 -6.76 -19.43
N HIS A 448 -22.05 -6.25 -20.28
CA HIS A 448 -22.17 -4.81 -20.55
C HIS A 448 -22.68 -4.00 -19.36
N LEU A 449 -23.55 -4.55 -18.51
CA LEU A 449 -23.99 -3.87 -17.29
C LEU A 449 -22.87 -3.78 -16.24
N ARG A 450 -22.04 -4.82 -16.13
CA ARG A 450 -20.95 -4.87 -15.15
C ARG A 450 -19.66 -4.23 -15.65
N GLY A 451 -19.47 -4.09 -16.95
CA GLY A 451 -18.20 -3.64 -17.54
C GLY A 451 -17.07 -4.66 -17.40
N VAL A 452 -17.40 -5.97 -17.39
CA VAL A 452 -16.41 -7.05 -17.24
C VAL A 452 -16.60 -8.06 -18.36
N GLY A 453 -15.56 -8.25 -19.17
CA GLY A 453 -15.59 -9.05 -20.39
C GLY A 453 -16.32 -8.38 -21.56
N ALA A 454 -16.79 -7.15 -21.37
CA ALA A 454 -17.33 -6.25 -22.38
C ALA A 454 -17.20 -4.81 -21.87
N SER A 455 -17.07 -3.84 -22.79
CA SER A 455 -17.12 -2.42 -22.42
C SER A 455 -18.48 -2.09 -21.78
N ARG A 456 -18.47 -1.34 -20.68
CA ARG A 456 -19.71 -1.02 -19.96
C ARG A 456 -20.62 -0.17 -20.84
N SER A 457 -21.88 -0.58 -20.96
CA SER A 457 -22.87 0.17 -21.75
C SER A 457 -24.28 -0.18 -21.29
N LEU A 458 -24.96 0.79 -20.67
CA LEU A 458 -26.36 0.65 -20.27
C LEU A 458 -27.27 0.40 -21.49
N ARG A 459 -26.98 1.05 -22.62
CA ARG A 459 -27.73 0.87 -23.88
C ARG A 459 -27.60 -0.56 -24.41
N SER A 460 -26.37 -1.08 -24.55
CA SER A 460 -26.17 -2.45 -25.03
C SER A 460 -26.75 -3.48 -24.05
N ALA A 461 -26.60 -3.25 -22.74
CA ALA A 461 -27.20 -4.10 -21.72
C ALA A 461 -28.73 -4.15 -21.84
N LEU A 462 -29.37 -3.01 -22.08
CA LEU A 462 -30.83 -2.90 -22.26
C LEU A 462 -31.31 -3.65 -23.51
N ILE A 463 -30.62 -3.48 -24.65
CA ILE A 463 -30.97 -4.18 -25.91
C ILE A 463 -30.95 -5.69 -25.69
N TYR A 464 -29.83 -6.23 -25.17
CA TYR A 464 -29.70 -7.67 -24.95
C TYR A 464 -30.70 -8.21 -23.91
N ALA A 465 -30.88 -7.51 -22.79
CA ALA A 465 -31.81 -7.93 -21.73
C ALA A 465 -33.26 -7.93 -22.22
N THR A 466 -33.66 -6.94 -23.02
CA THR A 466 -35.01 -6.84 -23.58
C THR A 466 -35.33 -8.03 -24.48
N ILE A 467 -34.44 -8.35 -25.43
CA ILE A 467 -34.65 -9.48 -26.35
C ILE A 467 -34.61 -10.82 -25.58
N ALA A 468 -33.67 -10.99 -24.64
CA ALA A 468 -33.61 -12.19 -23.80
C ALA A 468 -34.89 -12.39 -22.97
N SER A 469 -35.43 -11.31 -22.39
CA SER A 469 -36.69 -11.33 -21.66
C SER A 469 -37.86 -11.68 -22.58
N ALA A 470 -37.90 -11.14 -23.81
CA ALA A 470 -38.91 -11.48 -24.81
C ALA A 470 -38.87 -12.96 -25.23
N LYS A 471 -37.68 -13.58 -25.23
CA LYS A 471 -37.50 -15.04 -25.41
C LYS A 471 -37.92 -15.88 -24.20
N GLY A 472 -38.35 -15.26 -23.11
CA GLY A 472 -38.82 -15.94 -21.90
C GLY A 472 -37.76 -16.21 -20.84
N ASP A 473 -36.56 -15.63 -20.94
CA ASP A 473 -35.58 -15.67 -19.85
C ASP A 473 -36.03 -14.73 -18.71
N ARG A 474 -36.48 -15.31 -17.60
CA ARG A 474 -36.97 -14.53 -16.44
C ARG A 474 -35.86 -13.74 -15.75
N ALA A 475 -34.64 -14.27 -15.72
CA ALA A 475 -33.52 -13.59 -15.09
C ALA A 475 -33.10 -12.35 -15.89
N ALA A 476 -33.37 -12.31 -17.20
CA ALA A 476 -33.23 -11.09 -18.00
C ALA A 476 -34.22 -9.99 -17.56
N GLY A 477 -35.41 -10.35 -17.06
CA GLY A 477 -36.34 -9.39 -16.45
C GLY A 477 -35.76 -8.72 -15.19
N ASP A 478 -35.05 -9.47 -14.36
CA ASP A 478 -34.35 -8.91 -13.18
C ASP A 478 -33.22 -7.94 -13.59
N LEU A 479 -32.57 -8.19 -14.73
CA LEU A 479 -31.56 -7.30 -15.29
C LEU A 479 -32.15 -5.98 -15.79
N LEU A 480 -33.34 -5.99 -16.41
CA LEU A 480 -34.03 -4.75 -16.78
C LEU A 480 -34.25 -3.86 -15.55
N ALA A 481 -34.74 -4.44 -14.45
CA ALA A 481 -34.90 -3.72 -13.19
C ALA A 481 -33.56 -3.28 -12.55
N ALA A 482 -32.45 -3.98 -12.83
CA ALA A 482 -31.12 -3.56 -12.40
C ALA A 482 -30.59 -2.38 -13.24
N ILE A 483 -30.85 -2.38 -14.55
CA ILE A 483 -30.51 -1.28 -15.47
C ILE A 483 -31.26 -0.01 -15.06
N ASP A 484 -32.57 -0.10 -14.78
CA ASP A 484 -33.36 1.05 -14.33
C ASP A 484 -32.84 1.63 -13.01
N ARG A 485 -32.36 0.79 -12.09
CA ARG A 485 -31.75 1.23 -10.82
C ARG A 485 -30.36 1.83 -10.97
N ALA A 486 -29.64 1.54 -12.06
CA ALA A 486 -28.34 2.13 -12.33
C ALA A 486 -28.45 3.58 -12.83
N VAL A 487 -29.65 4.00 -13.25
CA VAL A 487 -29.91 5.38 -13.68
C VAL A 487 -30.12 6.26 -12.44
N PRO A 488 -29.32 7.32 -12.25
CA PRO A 488 -29.50 8.24 -11.13
C PRO A 488 -30.78 9.05 -11.31
N ALA A 489 -31.40 9.45 -10.20
CA ALA A 489 -32.73 10.07 -10.20
C ALA A 489 -32.81 11.38 -11.03
N ASP A 490 -31.72 12.14 -11.08
CA ASP A 490 -31.55 13.36 -11.87
C ASP A 490 -31.14 13.10 -13.34
N GLY A 491 -30.76 11.86 -13.67
CA GLY A 491 -30.40 11.43 -15.03
C GLY A 491 -31.57 10.97 -15.89
N ALA A 492 -32.79 10.90 -15.35
CA ALA A 492 -33.95 10.31 -16.01
C ALA A 492 -34.27 10.96 -17.37
N ASP A 493 -34.24 12.29 -17.46
CA ASP A 493 -34.56 13.02 -18.69
C ASP A 493 -33.57 12.71 -19.83
N ILE A 494 -32.33 12.37 -19.49
CA ILE A 494 -31.28 11.99 -20.44
C ILE A 494 -31.42 10.51 -20.83
N TRP A 495 -31.80 9.66 -19.87
CA TRP A 495 -31.95 8.23 -20.08
C TRP A 495 -33.15 7.86 -20.97
N VAL A 496 -34.30 8.51 -20.78
CA VAL A 496 -35.55 8.20 -21.50
C VAL A 496 -35.37 8.09 -23.03
N PRO A 497 -34.76 9.06 -23.74
CA PRO A 497 -34.56 8.94 -25.18
C PRO A 497 -33.61 7.80 -25.57
N VAL A 498 -32.57 7.54 -24.77
CA VAL A 498 -31.62 6.43 -25.00
C VAL A 498 -32.31 5.08 -24.83
N ALA A 499 -33.15 4.94 -23.80
CA ALA A 499 -33.93 3.74 -23.55
C ALA A 499 -34.97 3.49 -24.64
N ALA A 500 -35.62 4.54 -25.15
CA ALA A 500 -36.57 4.44 -26.26
C ALA A 500 -35.89 3.94 -27.54
N ASP A 501 -34.74 4.52 -27.90
CA ASP A 501 -33.94 4.07 -29.05
C ASP A 501 -33.49 2.60 -28.91
N ALA A 502 -33.00 2.22 -27.73
CA ALA A 502 -32.63 0.84 -27.43
C ALA A 502 -33.81 -0.15 -27.57
N ALA A 503 -35.01 0.27 -27.14
CA ALA A 503 -36.21 -0.54 -27.25
C ALA A 503 -36.66 -0.73 -28.70
N GLU A 504 -36.56 0.30 -29.55
CA GLU A 504 -36.84 0.19 -30.99
C GLU A 504 -35.86 -0.78 -31.66
N ILE A 505 -34.55 -0.66 -31.39
CA ILE A 505 -33.54 -1.61 -31.92
C ILE A 505 -33.84 -3.05 -31.47
N ALA A 506 -34.20 -3.25 -30.20
CA ALA A 506 -34.57 -4.56 -29.69
C ALA A 506 -35.84 -5.12 -30.36
N MET A 507 -36.83 -4.26 -30.62
CA MET A 507 -38.08 -4.63 -31.29
C MET A 507 -37.83 -5.03 -32.75
N ASP A 508 -37.07 -4.25 -33.50
CA ASP A 508 -36.73 -4.54 -34.89
C ASP A 508 -35.97 -5.88 -34.99
N ALA A 509 -34.96 -6.07 -34.14
CA ALA A 509 -34.20 -7.31 -34.09
C ALA A 509 -35.05 -8.53 -33.68
N TRP A 510 -36.08 -8.34 -32.85
CA TRP A 510 -37.02 -9.38 -32.48
C TRP A 510 -37.95 -9.77 -33.65
N LEU A 511 -38.48 -8.77 -34.35
CA LEU A 511 -39.36 -8.98 -35.51
C LEU A 511 -38.65 -9.67 -36.67
N GLU A 512 -37.38 -9.34 -36.92
CA GLU A 512 -36.56 -10.00 -37.94
C GLU A 512 -36.30 -11.49 -37.66
N GLN A 513 -36.35 -11.93 -36.39
CA GLN A 513 -36.17 -13.33 -36.02
C GLN A 513 -37.45 -14.17 -36.19
N GLY A 514 -38.61 -13.52 -36.28
CA GLY A 514 -39.90 -14.17 -36.49
C GLY A 514 -40.26 -14.37 -37.96
N GLN A 515 -39.50 -13.79 -38.89
CA GLN A 515 -39.59 -14.00 -40.34
C GLN A 515 -38.64 -15.12 -40.78
#